data_AF-A0A9E2YXR4-F1
#
_entry.id   AF-A0A9E2YXR4-F1
#
_cell.length_a   1.000
_cell.length_b   1.000
_cell.length_c   1.000
_cell.angle_alpha   90.00
_cell.angle_beta   90.00
_cell.angle_gamma   90.00
#
_symmetry.space_group_name_H-M   'P 1'
#
loop_
_entity.id
_entity.type
_entity.pdbx_description
1 polymer ?
#
loop_
_entity_poly.entity_id
_entity_poly.type
_entity_poly.pdbx_seq_one_letter_code
_entity_poly.pdbx_strand_id
1 'polypeptide(L)'
;MSGGGGLTVDERAFYKESETTKPIQLNCPFCRTVDNYDLRWLVRTKIPNLPRHADERDRAKFAKAQSYMVLLDDKAMCKNMRCRKRFDVSGVKTTAFI
;
A
#
# COMPACT_ATOMS: atom_id res chain seq x y z
N MET A 1 -24.90 34.75 -2.22
CA MET A 1 -24.12 34.26 -1.07
C MET A 1 -24.10 32.75 -1.17
N SER A 2 -23.09 32.19 -1.85
CA SER A 2 -23.11 30.80 -2.31
C SER A 2 -22.27 29.90 -1.40
N GLY A 3 -22.90 28.83 -0.89
CA GLY A 3 -22.27 27.51 -0.71
C GLY A 3 -21.39 27.32 0.52
N GLY A 4 -22.02 27.02 1.66
CA GLY A 4 -21.36 26.30 2.75
C GLY A 4 -21.06 24.87 2.35
N GLY A 5 -19.79 24.55 2.10
CA GLY A 5 -19.28 23.17 2.07
C GLY A 5 -18.66 22.86 3.42
N GLY A 6 -19.38 22.14 4.28
CA GLY A 6 -18.77 21.55 5.48
C GLY A 6 -17.67 20.59 5.05
N LEU A 7 -16.41 20.98 5.27
CA LEU A 7 -15.23 20.20 4.90
C LEU A 7 -15.08 19.01 5.85
N THR A 8 -15.74 17.90 5.56
CA THR A 8 -15.42 16.60 6.17
C THR A 8 -13.98 16.25 5.81
N VAL A 9 -13.16 15.85 6.79
CA VAL A 9 -11.78 15.47 6.53
C VAL A 9 -11.77 14.12 5.79
N ASP A 10 -11.23 14.09 4.57
CA ASP A 10 -11.07 12.84 3.81
C ASP A 10 -10.12 11.90 4.55
N GLU A 11 -10.42 10.60 4.60
CA GLU A 11 -9.60 9.61 5.31
C GLU A 11 -8.17 9.53 4.76
N ARG A 12 -7.95 9.90 3.49
CA ARG A 12 -6.60 10.03 2.91
C ARG A 12 -5.76 11.08 3.63
N ALA A 13 -6.38 12.13 4.17
CA ALA A 13 -5.69 13.18 4.91
C ALA A 13 -5.15 12.69 6.26
N PHE A 14 -5.52 11.48 6.72
CA PHE A 14 -4.96 10.88 7.94
C PHE A 14 -3.59 10.23 7.71
N TYR A 15 -3.14 10.13 6.47
CA TYR A 15 -1.93 9.40 6.12
C TYR A 15 -0.95 10.26 5.33
N LYS A 16 0.33 10.08 5.61
CA LYS A 16 1.40 10.44 4.71
C LYS A 16 1.66 9.25 3.79
N GLU A 17 1.45 9.44 2.50
CA GLU A 17 1.75 8.44 1.48
C GLU A 17 3.24 8.53 1.09
N SER A 18 3.89 7.38 0.99
CA SER A 18 5.24 7.24 0.45
C SER A 18 5.35 5.92 -0.28
N GLU A 19 6.24 5.81 -1.26
CA GLU A 19 6.52 4.54 -1.92
C GLU A 19 7.80 3.92 -1.38
N THR A 20 7.82 2.59 -1.28
CA THR A 20 9.01 1.82 -0.93
C THR A 20 9.06 0.56 -1.78
N THR A 21 10.25 -0.02 -1.90
CA THR A 21 10.45 -1.29 -2.59
C THR A 21 10.94 -2.32 -1.59
N LYS A 22 10.29 -3.49 -1.54
CA LYS A 22 10.70 -4.57 -0.63
C LYS A 22 10.96 -5.85 -1.42
N PRO A 23 12.09 -6.54 -1.15
CA PRO A 23 12.36 -7.83 -1.75
C PRO A 23 11.42 -8.88 -1.16
N ILE A 24 10.78 -9.66 -2.04
CA ILE A 24 9.94 -10.79 -1.67
C ILE A 24 10.38 -12.01 -2.45
N GLN A 25 10.51 -13.13 -1.76
CA GLN A 25 10.77 -14.40 -2.39
C GLN A 25 9.51 -14.89 -3.12
N LEU A 26 9.57 -15.03 -4.45
CA LEU A 26 8.49 -15.57 -5.27
C LEU A 26 8.95 -16.83 -5.99
N ASN A 27 8.00 -17.73 -6.23
CA ASN A 27 8.21 -18.93 -7.04
C ASN A 27 7.57 -18.73 -8.42
N CYS A 28 8.37 -18.81 -9.49
CA CYS A 28 7.86 -18.71 -10.84
C CYS A 28 7.03 -19.97 -11.21
N PRO A 29 5.75 -19.84 -11.58
CA PRO A 29 4.91 -21.00 -11.91
C PRO A 29 5.35 -21.72 -13.20
N PHE A 30 6.13 -21.06 -14.06
CA PHE A 30 6.56 -21.62 -15.35
C PHE A 30 7.84 -22.45 -15.28
N CYS A 31 8.84 -22.00 -14.53
CA CYS A 31 10.15 -22.67 -14.44
C CYS A 31 10.49 -23.15 -13.03
N ARG A 32 9.61 -22.91 -12.05
CA ARG A 32 9.75 -23.29 -10.63
C ARG A 32 11.00 -22.74 -9.94
N THR A 33 11.61 -21.70 -10.53
CA THR A 33 12.73 -21.00 -9.92
C THR A 33 12.21 -20.09 -8.82
N VAL A 34 12.83 -20.19 -7.65
CA VAL A 34 12.57 -19.34 -6.49
C VAL A 34 13.65 -18.27 -6.42
N ASP A 35 13.25 -17.01 -6.40
CA ASP A 35 14.16 -15.87 -6.36
C ASP A 35 13.51 -14.69 -5.62
N ASN A 36 14.30 -13.68 -5.25
CA ASN A 36 13.81 -12.46 -4.63
C ASN A 36 13.46 -11.43 -5.69
N TYR A 37 12.26 -10.86 -5.59
CA TYR A 37 11.73 -9.85 -6.50
C TYR A 37 11.46 -8.58 -5.70
N ASP A 38 12.00 -7.47 -6.20
CA ASP A 38 11.81 -6.16 -5.61
C ASP A 38 10.45 -5.63 -6.08
N LEU A 39 9.45 -5.70 -5.19
CA LEU A 39 8.11 -5.23 -5.47
C LEU A 39 7.88 -3.87 -4.85
N ARG A 40 7.11 -3.03 -5.53
CA ARG A 40 6.70 -1.70 -5.08
C ARG A 40 5.53 -1.79 -4.10
N TRP A 41 5.62 -0.98 -3.07
CA TRP A 41 4.66 -0.87 -1.99
C TRP A 41 4.31 0.60 -1.75
N LEU A 42 3.02 0.90 -1.65
CA LEU A 42 2.52 2.17 -1.14
C LEU A 42 2.43 2.09 0.37
N VAL A 43 3.24 2.86 1.07
CA VAL A 43 3.23 3.00 2.53
C VAL A 43 2.33 4.16 2.91
N ARG A 44 1.29 3.86 3.69
CA ARG A 44 0.39 4.83 4.30
C ARG A 44 0.70 4.90 5.79
N THR A 45 1.49 5.91 6.15
CA THR A 45 1.88 6.16 7.54
C THR A 45 0.89 7.12 8.17
N LYS A 46 0.27 6.74 9.28
CA LYS A 46 -0.64 7.62 10.01
C LYS A 46 0.10 8.88 10.48
N ILE A 47 -0.46 10.05 10.21
CA ILE A 47 0.10 11.33 10.68
C ILE A 47 0.00 11.44 12.21
N PRO A 48 0.86 12.21 12.87
CA PRO A 48 0.86 12.29 14.34
C PRO A 48 -0.35 13.04 14.91
N ASN A 49 -0.90 14.02 14.18
CA ASN A 49 -2.00 14.87 14.65
C ASN A 49 -3.04 15.09 13.56
N LEU A 50 -4.32 15.10 13.94
CA LEU A 50 -5.43 15.36 13.04
C LEU A 50 -5.50 16.85 12.65
N PRO A 51 -5.92 17.20 11.42
CA PRO A 51 -6.16 18.58 11.05
C PRO A 51 -7.15 19.26 11.99
N ARG A 52 -6.93 20.56 12.28
CA ARG A 52 -7.71 21.35 13.26
C ARG A 52 -9.22 21.43 13.00
N HIS A 53 -9.67 21.06 11.80
CA HIS A 53 -11.07 21.10 11.38
C HIS A 53 -11.77 19.73 11.49
N ALA A 54 -11.12 18.71 12.04
CA ALA A 54 -11.69 17.38 12.18
C ALA A 54 -12.80 17.33 13.23
N ASP A 55 -13.92 16.70 12.86
CA ASP A 55 -15.06 16.51 13.76
C ASP A 55 -14.83 15.31 14.72
N GLU A 56 -15.84 14.96 15.52
CA GLU A 56 -15.77 13.82 16.45
C GLU A 56 -15.72 12.47 15.72
N ARG A 57 -16.35 12.38 14.53
CA ARG A 57 -16.35 11.15 13.71
C ARG A 57 -14.96 10.91 13.12
N ASP A 58 -14.33 11.97 12.62
CA ASP A 58 -12.98 11.95 12.08
C ASP A 58 -11.96 11.54 13.15
N ARG A 59 -12.14 12.04 14.39
CA ARG A 59 -11.32 11.63 15.55
C ARG A 59 -11.49 10.15 15.88
N ALA A 60 -12.72 9.63 15.90
CA ALA A 60 -12.98 8.22 16.14
C ALA A 60 -12.36 7.31 15.06
N LYS A 61 -12.43 7.71 13.78
CA LYS A 61 -11.78 7.01 12.66
C LYS A 61 -10.27 7.05 12.78
N PHE A 62 -9.71 8.22 13.05
CA PHE A 62 -8.27 8.39 13.25
C PHE A 62 -7.74 7.57 14.42
N ALA A 63 -8.47 7.48 15.53
CA ALA A 63 -8.09 6.64 16.67
C ALA A 63 -7.90 5.16 16.27
N LYS A 64 -8.74 4.66 15.36
CA LYS A 64 -8.68 3.28 14.85
C LYS A 64 -7.70 3.10 13.69
N ALA A 65 -7.29 4.18 13.03
CA ALA A 65 -6.34 4.13 11.93
C ALA A 65 -4.98 3.59 12.39
N GLN A 66 -4.44 2.64 11.63
CA GLN A 66 -3.11 2.08 11.79
C GLN A 66 -2.31 2.34 10.51
N SER A 67 -0.99 2.40 10.62
CA SER A 67 -0.13 2.47 9.43
C SER A 67 -0.19 1.14 8.69
N TYR A 68 -0.21 1.19 7.36
CA TYR A 68 -0.22 -0.01 6.52
C TYR A 68 0.51 0.25 5.20
N MET A 69 0.90 -0.84 4.55
CA MET A 69 1.44 -0.83 3.21
C MET A 69 0.53 -1.64 2.27
N VAL A 70 0.45 -1.20 1.02
CA VAL A 70 -0.32 -1.83 -0.05
C VAL A 70 0.63 -2.22 -1.18
N LEU A 71 0.60 -3.48 -1.60
CA LEU A 71 1.37 -3.94 -2.74
C LEU A 71 0.83 -3.29 -4.02
N LEU A 72 1.71 -2.63 -4.77
CA LEU A 72 1.36 -1.98 -6.04
C LEU A 72 1.59 -2.88 -7.24
N ASP A 73 2.61 -3.74 -7.18
CA ASP A 73 2.96 -4.62 -8.30
C ASP A 73 2.11 -5.89 -8.27
N ASP A 74 1.35 -6.11 -9.35
CA ASP A 74 0.51 -7.30 -9.57
C ASP A 74 1.26 -8.41 -10.33
N LYS A 75 2.35 -8.06 -11.03
CA LYS A 75 3.10 -8.96 -11.90
C LYS A 75 4.60 -8.82 -11.71
N ALA A 76 5.32 -9.93 -11.82
CA ALA A 76 6.77 -9.98 -11.84
C ALA A 76 7.28 -10.64 -13.12
N MET A 77 8.44 -10.21 -13.61
CA MET A 77 9.14 -10.88 -14.71
C MET A 77 10.16 -11.84 -14.13
N CYS A 78 10.11 -13.11 -14.53
CA CYS A 78 11.04 -14.12 -14.02
C CYS A 78 12.50 -13.74 -14.31
N LYS A 79 13.33 -13.64 -13.26
CA LYS A 79 14.77 -13.35 -13.34
C LYS A 79 15.59 -14.45 -14.03
N ASN A 80 15.04 -15.67 -14.14
CA ASN A 80 15.68 -16.75 -14.89
C ASN A 80 15.71 -16.42 -16.38
N MET A 81 16.92 -16.21 -16.93
CA MET A 81 17.18 -15.83 -18.33
C MET A 81 16.61 -16.81 -19.36
N ARG A 82 16.47 -18.09 -19.00
CA ARG A 82 15.86 -19.11 -19.89
C ARG A 82 14.33 -19.02 -19.91
N CYS A 83 13.71 -18.48 -18.87
CA CYS A 83 12.26 -18.38 -18.76
C CYS A 83 11.75 -17.01 -19.24
N ARG A 84 12.18 -15.92 -18.58
CA ARG A 84 11.76 -14.53 -18.83
C ARG A 84 10.24 -14.29 -18.97
N LYS A 85 9.40 -15.24 -18.53
CA LYS A 85 7.95 -15.09 -18.56
C LYS A 85 7.50 -14.14 -17.43
N ARG A 86 6.46 -13.36 -17.72
CA ARG A 86 5.74 -12.58 -16.70
C ARG A 86 4.72 -13.47 -16.01
N PHE A 87 4.63 -13.38 -14.69
CA PHE A 87 3.68 -14.13 -13.88
C PHE A 87 3.03 -13.19 -12.86
N ASP A 88 1.82 -13.52 -12.43
CA ASP A 88 1.12 -12.77 -11.39
C ASP A 88 1.76 -13.03 -10.02
N VAL A 89 1.97 -11.96 -9.26
CA VAL A 89 2.45 -12.04 -7.88
C VAL A 89 1.34 -12.66 -7.04
N SER A 90 1.47 -13.95 -6.77
CA SER A 90 0.51 -14.74 -6.00
C SER A 90 1.09 -15.11 -4.64
N GLY A 91 0.22 -15.27 -3.63
CA GLY A 91 0.62 -15.63 -2.26
C GLY A 91 1.20 -14.48 -1.43
N VAL A 92 1.37 -13.28 -2.00
CA VAL A 92 1.73 -12.07 -1.25
C VAL A 92 0.46 -11.37 -0.78
N LYS A 93 0.37 -11.06 0.51
CA LYS A 93 -0.73 -10.25 1.04
C LYS A 93 -0.66 -8.87 0.39
N THR A 94 -1.75 -8.44 -0.23
CA THR A 94 -1.84 -7.11 -0.86
C THR A 94 -1.82 -5.98 0.16
N THR A 95 -2.10 -6.27 1.44
CA THR A 95 -2.02 -5.32 2.55
C THR A 95 -1.23 -5.91 3.72
N ALA A 96 -0.38 -5.07 4.33
CA ALA A 96 0.34 -5.41 5.55
C ALA A 96 0.34 -4.22 6.52
N PHE A 97 -0.02 -4.46 7.79
CA PHE A 97 0.04 -3.43 8.84
C PHE A 97 1.49 -3.22 9.32
N ILE A 98 1.83 -1.99 9.70
CA ILE A 98 3.17 -1.56 10.14
C ILE A 98 3.10 -0.92 11.52
#